data_AF-A0A0P6Y8F2-F1
#
_entry.id   AF-A0A0P6Y8F2-F1
#
_cell.length_a   1.000
_cell.length_b   1.000
_cell.length_c   1.000
_cell.angle_alpha   90.00
_cell.angle_beta   90.00
_cell.angle_gamma   90.00
#
_symmetry.space_group_name_H-M   'P 1'
#
loop_
_entity.id
_entity.type
_entity.pdbx_description
1 polymer ?
#
loop_
_entity_poly.entity_id
_entity_poly.type
_entity_poly.pdbx_seq_one_letter_code
_entity_poly.pdbx_strand_id
1 'polypeptide(L)'
;MRKRFILVIGCIVFCSLIWFLNLPAKPAVHATTTNNKYVYLPAIVKAPPPTPTPTPTPDPCEPISGVSYTAFTIEGSPTDRPATQHADINLALRGYEPTNAFRGLVDYGGGYDPNAPQLYGLFGDQRTPTFTQQYRVYDWDWGCNCRGNLLTTWSVTLSGMQTTPLEVIRVPDSGYNIGYGYDALVLYATRERITLKYTREDNVVHGYTVHIENICVEPSLLALYEQWNTAGRTSLPAVMGGQPIGRARGSEIRVAIRDNGTFMDPRSRKDWWRGR
;
A
#
# COMPACT_ATOMS: atom_id res chain seq x y z
N MET A 1 -46.56 21.48 27.65
CA MET A 1 -46.62 22.96 27.73
C MET A 1 -46.29 23.55 26.37
N ARG A 2 -47.31 24.04 25.66
CA ARG A 2 -47.21 24.82 24.41
C ARG A 2 -47.31 26.30 24.77
N LYS A 3 -46.47 27.17 24.21
CA LYS A 3 -46.86 28.56 23.92
C LYS A 3 -46.28 29.03 22.59
N ARG A 4 -47.22 29.32 21.69
CA ARG A 4 -47.11 30.07 20.43
C ARG A 4 -47.39 31.56 20.76
N PHE A 5 -46.80 32.49 20.01
CA PHE A 5 -47.32 33.87 19.81
C PHE A 5 -46.90 34.26 18.37
N ILE A 6 -47.81 34.24 17.39
CA ILE A 6 -48.86 35.22 17.00
C ILE A 6 -48.30 36.40 16.21
N LEU A 7 -48.85 36.53 15.00
CA LEU A 7 -48.66 37.51 13.94
C LEU A 7 -49.92 38.38 13.83
N VAL A 8 -49.80 39.72 13.71
CA VAL A 8 -50.83 40.70 13.25
C VAL A 8 -50.04 41.96 12.80
N ILE A 9 -49.91 42.39 11.52
CA ILE A 9 -50.80 43.04 10.51
C ILE A 9 -51.31 44.47 10.88
N GLY A 10 -51.04 45.45 9.98
CA GLY A 10 -51.74 46.75 9.85
C GLY A 10 -50.78 47.95 9.81
N CYS A 11 -50.40 48.62 8.70
CA CYS A 11 -51.07 49.29 7.56
C CYS A 11 -51.37 50.80 7.80
N ILE A 12 -51.17 51.62 6.74
CA ILE A 12 -51.54 53.06 6.50
C ILE A 12 -50.51 54.12 6.94
N VAL A 13 -50.19 55.23 6.24
CA VAL A 13 -50.08 55.73 4.83
C VAL A 13 -49.89 57.27 4.95
N PHE A 14 -48.91 57.84 4.22
CA PHE A 14 -48.72 59.25 3.78
C PHE A 14 -48.64 60.38 4.85
N CYS A 15 -47.90 61.49 4.71
CA CYS A 15 -47.58 62.31 3.55
C CYS A 15 -46.39 63.28 3.83
N SER A 16 -45.59 63.52 2.78
CA SER A 16 -44.79 64.72 2.39
C SER A 16 -44.13 65.68 3.40
N LEU A 17 -42.83 65.95 3.19
CA LEU A 17 -42.35 67.27 2.74
C LEU A 17 -40.92 67.17 2.17
N ILE A 18 -40.72 67.74 0.98
CA ILE A 18 -39.48 67.76 0.20
C ILE A 18 -38.70 69.03 0.54
N TRP A 19 -37.40 68.92 0.81
CA TRP A 19 -36.46 70.04 0.74
C TRP A 19 -35.28 69.67 -0.17
N PHE A 20 -35.21 70.37 -1.30
CA PHE A 20 -34.10 70.41 -2.25
C PHE A 20 -32.97 71.27 -1.72
N LEU A 21 -31.70 70.87 -1.88
CA LEU A 21 -30.57 71.80 -1.93
C LEU A 21 -29.45 71.28 -2.87
N ASN A 22 -29.43 71.89 -4.06
CA ASN A 22 -28.30 72.40 -4.85
C ASN A 22 -26.96 71.63 -4.89
N LEU A 23 -26.68 71.05 -6.06
CA LEU A 23 -25.32 70.80 -6.55
C LEU A 23 -24.98 71.81 -7.66
N PRO A 24 -23.80 72.47 -7.63
CA PRO A 24 -23.40 73.48 -8.61
C PRO A 24 -23.00 72.87 -9.96
N ALA A 25 -23.26 73.66 -11.02
CA ALA A 25 -23.09 73.32 -12.42
C ALA A 25 -21.61 73.15 -12.86
N LYS A 26 -21.42 72.25 -13.83
CA LYS A 26 -20.14 71.92 -14.47
C LYS A 26 -19.74 73.03 -15.46
N PRO A 27 -18.50 73.56 -15.44
CA PRO A 27 -18.04 74.49 -16.47
C PRO A 27 -17.78 73.77 -17.80
N ALA A 28 -18.19 74.40 -18.90
CA ALA A 28 -17.84 73.98 -20.25
C ALA A 28 -16.37 74.37 -20.55
N VAL A 29 -15.58 73.42 -21.05
CA VAL A 29 -14.20 73.66 -21.50
C VAL A 29 -14.12 73.33 -22.99
N HIS A 30 -13.66 74.33 -23.75
CA HIS A 30 -13.40 74.25 -25.19
C HIS A 30 -12.38 73.15 -25.51
N ALA A 31 -12.70 72.30 -26.50
CA ALA A 31 -11.76 71.33 -27.05
C ALA A 31 -10.81 72.04 -28.03
N THR A 32 -9.54 72.11 -27.68
CA THR A 32 -8.45 72.43 -28.62
C THR A 32 -7.96 71.12 -29.23
N THR A 33 -8.12 70.95 -30.54
CA THR A 33 -7.76 69.72 -31.25
C THR A 33 -6.24 69.67 -31.49
N THR A 34 -5.50 68.95 -30.65
CA THR A 34 -4.08 68.63 -30.90
C THR A 34 -3.99 67.37 -31.76
N ASN A 35 -3.48 67.51 -32.98
CA ASN A 35 -3.43 66.43 -33.97
C ASN A 35 -2.18 65.56 -33.74
N ASN A 36 -2.27 64.60 -32.81
CA ASN A 36 -1.17 63.66 -32.55
C ASN A 36 -1.12 62.56 -33.64
N LYS A 37 -0.05 62.55 -34.42
CA LYS A 37 0.26 61.43 -35.33
C LYS A 37 0.94 60.32 -34.54
N TYR A 38 0.34 59.13 -34.51
CA TYR A 38 0.93 57.93 -33.92
C TYR A 38 1.60 57.10 -35.01
N VAL A 39 2.83 56.66 -34.74
CA VAL A 39 3.54 55.67 -35.56
C VAL A 39 3.47 54.34 -34.81
N TYR A 40 2.84 53.34 -35.43
CA TYR A 40 2.76 51.99 -34.88
C TYR A 40 3.82 51.11 -35.54
N LEU A 41 4.77 50.62 -34.74
CA LEU A 41 5.74 49.59 -35.15
C LEU A 41 5.18 48.21 -34.79
N PRO A 42 5.23 47.21 -35.68
CA PRO A 42 4.86 45.84 -35.31
C PRO A 42 5.90 45.26 -34.36
N ALA A 43 5.47 44.88 -33.15
CA ALA A 43 6.29 44.12 -32.22
C ALA A 43 6.12 42.62 -32.51
N ILE A 44 7.19 41.95 -32.97
CA ILE A 44 7.23 40.50 -33.02
C ILE A 44 7.65 40.00 -31.63
N VAL A 45 6.68 39.59 -30.82
CA VAL A 45 6.94 38.95 -29.52
C VAL A 45 7.11 37.45 -29.77
N LYS A 46 8.31 36.93 -29.54
CA LYS A 46 8.56 35.49 -29.59
C LYS A 46 7.75 34.83 -28.47
N ALA A 47 6.86 33.90 -28.83
CA ALA A 47 6.10 33.14 -27.84
C ALA A 47 7.07 32.43 -26.87
N PRO A 48 6.79 32.41 -25.55
CA PRO A 48 7.59 31.63 -24.62
C PRO A 48 7.55 30.16 -25.05
N PRO A 49 8.66 29.40 -24.86
CA PRO A 49 8.67 27.98 -25.13
C PRO A 49 7.50 27.29 -24.39
N PRO A 50 6.83 26.30 -24.99
CA PRO A 50 5.82 25.53 -24.28
C PRO A 50 6.46 24.93 -23.02
N THR A 51 5.81 25.15 -21.87
CA THR A 51 6.20 24.49 -20.62
C THR A 51 6.23 22.98 -20.84
N PRO A 52 7.32 22.27 -20.50
CA PRO A 52 7.36 20.82 -20.65
C PRO A 52 6.22 20.20 -19.82
N THR A 53 5.34 19.46 -20.48
CA THR A 53 4.33 18.63 -19.81
C THR A 53 5.07 17.63 -18.91
N PRO A 54 4.75 17.55 -17.60
CA PRO A 54 5.38 16.57 -16.74
C PRO A 54 5.07 15.16 -17.27
N THR A 55 6.11 14.37 -17.52
CA THR A 55 5.97 12.94 -17.82
C THR A 55 5.18 12.29 -16.68
N PRO A 56 4.11 11.51 -16.96
CA PRO A 56 3.38 10.84 -15.90
C PRO A 56 4.33 9.92 -15.13
N THR A 57 4.38 10.08 -13.80
CA THR A 57 5.09 9.16 -12.91
C THR A 57 4.45 7.78 -13.08
N PRO A 58 5.23 6.72 -13.37
CA PRO A 58 4.67 5.38 -13.50
C PRO A 58 3.97 4.95 -12.19
N ASP A 59 2.75 4.39 -12.28
CA ASP A 59 2.06 3.83 -11.12
C ASP A 59 2.70 2.47 -10.76
N PRO A 60 3.20 2.26 -9.53
CA PRO A 60 3.72 0.96 -9.09
C PRO A 60 2.73 -0.19 -9.20
N CYS A 61 1.43 0.10 -9.31
CA CYS A 61 0.37 -0.88 -9.42
C CYS A 61 -0.05 -1.16 -10.87
N GLU A 62 0.68 -0.68 -11.88
CA GLU A 62 0.48 -1.12 -13.26
C GLU A 62 0.81 -2.62 -13.45
N PRO A 63 0.12 -3.32 -14.37
CA PRO A 63 0.39 -4.71 -14.68
C PRO A 63 1.86 -4.97 -15.05
N ILE A 64 2.37 -6.13 -14.63
CA ILE A 64 3.71 -6.56 -15.02
C ILE A 64 3.60 -7.38 -16.30
N SER A 65 4.22 -6.92 -17.40
CA SER A 65 4.13 -7.61 -18.68
C SER A 65 4.67 -9.05 -18.61
N GLY A 66 3.92 -9.99 -19.19
CA GLY A 66 4.34 -11.39 -19.36
C GLY A 66 4.12 -12.29 -18.13
N VAL A 67 3.46 -11.79 -17.08
CA VAL A 67 3.09 -12.62 -15.92
C VAL A 67 1.67 -13.15 -16.06
N SER A 68 1.44 -14.34 -15.51
CA SER A 68 0.13 -14.96 -15.42
C SER A 68 0.10 -15.85 -14.18
N TYR A 69 -1.08 -16.03 -13.60
CA TYR A 69 -1.26 -16.79 -12.38
C TYR A 69 -2.37 -17.82 -12.55
N THR A 70 -2.26 -18.91 -11.81
CA THR A 70 -3.32 -19.91 -11.71
C THR A 70 -3.72 -20.08 -10.25
N ALA A 71 -4.90 -20.65 -10.04
CA ALA A 71 -5.32 -21.12 -8.74
C ALA A 71 -5.43 -22.63 -8.77
N PHE A 72 -5.19 -23.27 -7.62
CA PHE A 72 -5.49 -24.68 -7.45
C PHE A 72 -6.10 -24.95 -6.08
N THR A 73 -6.71 -26.14 -5.95
CA THR A 73 -7.46 -26.55 -4.76
C THR A 73 -6.58 -26.60 -3.53
N ILE A 74 -7.04 -25.99 -2.43
CA ILE A 74 -6.36 -26.05 -1.14
C ILE A 74 -6.35 -27.47 -0.59
N GLU A 75 -5.49 -27.74 0.39
CA GLU A 75 -5.60 -28.92 1.24
C GLU A 75 -6.33 -28.58 2.54
N GLY A 76 -7.25 -29.46 2.96
CA GLY A 76 -8.07 -29.25 4.14
C GLY A 76 -9.26 -28.32 3.89
N SER A 77 -9.59 -27.51 4.90
CA SER A 77 -10.75 -26.60 4.87
C SER A 77 -10.31 -25.15 4.71
N PRO A 78 -11.13 -24.29 4.09
CA PRO A 78 -10.94 -22.84 4.13
C PRO A 78 -10.77 -22.33 5.55
N THR A 79 -10.08 -21.19 5.69
CA THR A 79 -9.94 -20.52 6.99
C THR A 79 -11.30 -20.26 7.64
N ASP A 80 -11.35 -20.32 8.98
CA ASP A 80 -12.59 -20.31 9.77
C ASP A 80 -13.30 -18.95 9.83
N ARG A 81 -12.71 -17.89 9.26
CA ARG A 81 -13.23 -16.52 9.27
C ARG A 81 -12.75 -15.75 8.03
N PRO A 82 -13.38 -14.61 7.68
CA PRO A 82 -12.94 -13.81 6.56
C PRO A 82 -11.45 -13.43 6.67
N ALA A 83 -10.70 -13.59 5.58
CA ALA A 83 -9.24 -13.35 5.58
C ALA A 83 -8.88 -11.90 5.97
N THR A 84 -9.74 -10.93 5.63
CA THR A 84 -9.59 -9.52 6.06
C THR A 84 -9.69 -9.33 7.57
N GLN A 85 -10.29 -10.28 8.29
CA GLN A 85 -10.49 -10.32 9.75
C GLN A 85 -9.60 -11.38 10.44
N HIS A 86 -8.69 -12.03 9.72
CA HIS A 86 -7.82 -13.08 10.24
C HIS A 86 -6.42 -12.56 10.57
N ALA A 87 -6.13 -12.31 11.85
CA ALA A 87 -4.90 -11.65 12.29
C ALA A 87 -3.60 -12.43 11.99
N ASP A 88 -3.68 -13.73 11.76
CA ASP A 88 -2.52 -14.48 11.27
C ASP A 88 -2.25 -14.39 9.77
N ILE A 89 -3.26 -14.09 8.97
CA ILE A 89 -3.18 -14.09 7.51
C ILE A 89 -3.08 -12.63 6.99
N ASN A 90 -3.78 -11.69 7.63
CA ASN A 90 -3.70 -10.25 7.38
C ASN A 90 -2.91 -9.55 8.51
N LEU A 91 -1.60 -9.38 8.29
CA LEU A 91 -0.66 -8.82 9.27
C LEU A 91 -1.08 -7.43 9.79
N ALA A 92 -1.78 -6.63 8.99
CA ALA A 92 -2.19 -5.28 9.37
C ALA A 92 -3.16 -5.23 10.56
N LEU A 93 -3.91 -6.31 10.84
CA LEU A 93 -4.74 -6.39 12.04
C LEU A 93 -3.88 -6.39 13.31
N ARG A 94 -2.81 -7.18 13.30
CA ARG A 94 -1.79 -7.18 14.37
C ARG A 94 -1.08 -5.84 14.41
N GLY A 95 -0.62 -5.34 13.27
CA GLY A 95 0.24 -4.15 13.24
C GLY A 95 1.59 -4.41 13.90
N TYR A 96 2.41 -3.37 14.00
CA TYR A 96 3.79 -3.47 14.47
C TYR A 96 4.33 -2.09 14.90
N GLU A 97 5.34 -2.10 15.77
CA GLU A 97 6.05 -0.90 16.23
C GLU A 97 7.55 -1.00 15.91
N PRO A 98 8.23 0.13 15.66
CA PRO A 98 9.67 0.13 15.43
C PRO A 98 10.43 -0.28 16.69
N THR A 99 11.59 -0.89 16.47
CA THR A 99 12.57 -1.24 17.52
C THR A 99 13.95 -0.72 17.12
N ASN A 100 14.83 -0.56 18.11
CA ASN A 100 16.21 -0.12 17.94
C ASN A 100 17.19 -1.30 17.71
N ALA A 101 16.66 -2.48 17.38
CA ALA A 101 17.47 -3.66 17.11
C ALA A 101 18.38 -3.47 15.88
N PHE A 102 19.46 -4.26 15.84
CA PHE A 102 20.46 -4.23 14.77
C PHE A 102 19.85 -4.32 13.35
N ARG A 103 20.34 -3.51 12.42
CA ARG A 103 19.84 -3.43 11.04
C ARG A 103 20.76 -4.20 10.08
N GLY A 104 20.73 -5.51 10.20
CA GLY A 104 21.52 -6.41 9.36
C GLY A 104 21.25 -7.88 9.68
N LEU A 105 21.86 -8.78 8.92
CA LEU A 105 21.76 -10.21 9.17
C LEU A 105 22.33 -10.59 10.54
N VAL A 106 21.68 -11.56 11.18
CA VAL A 106 22.07 -12.07 12.51
C VAL A 106 22.37 -13.56 12.41
N ASP A 107 23.45 -13.98 13.07
CA ASP A 107 23.79 -15.39 13.23
C ASP A 107 23.08 -15.98 14.44
N TYR A 108 22.26 -17.00 14.20
CA TYR A 108 21.69 -17.84 15.23
C TYR A 108 22.28 -19.24 15.14
N GLY A 109 22.45 -19.91 16.30
CA GLY A 109 22.80 -21.32 16.36
C GLY A 109 21.60 -22.24 16.11
N GLY A 110 21.84 -23.55 16.06
CA GLY A 110 20.80 -24.58 15.91
C GLY A 110 20.58 -25.03 14.46
N GLY A 111 19.69 -26.02 14.29
CA GLY A 111 19.34 -26.56 12.98
C GLY A 111 18.61 -25.53 12.10
N TYR A 112 18.57 -25.79 10.80
CA TYR A 112 17.80 -25.03 9.82
C TYR A 112 17.15 -26.01 8.84
N ASP A 113 16.12 -25.54 8.15
CA ASP A 113 15.50 -26.30 7.07
C ASP A 113 16.12 -25.92 5.72
N PRO A 114 16.71 -26.88 4.96
CA PRO A 114 17.27 -26.59 3.65
C PRO A 114 16.23 -26.18 2.60
N ASN A 115 14.94 -26.36 2.85
CA ASN A 115 13.87 -26.00 1.92
C ASN A 115 13.18 -24.67 2.27
N ALA A 116 13.56 -24.03 3.38
CA ALA A 116 12.98 -22.76 3.80
C ALA A 116 13.07 -21.67 2.71
N PRO A 117 12.06 -20.78 2.61
CA PRO A 117 12.06 -19.69 1.65
C PRO A 117 13.25 -18.75 1.85
N GLN A 118 13.92 -18.38 0.76
CA GLN A 118 15.11 -17.54 0.80
C GLN A 118 14.78 -16.08 0.43
N LEU A 119 14.88 -15.18 1.40
CA LEU A 119 14.40 -13.80 1.29
C LEU A 119 15.22 -12.93 0.34
N TYR A 120 16.46 -13.31 0.00
CA TYR A 120 17.18 -12.66 -1.10
C TYR A 120 16.45 -12.83 -2.45
N GLY A 121 15.63 -13.87 -2.60
CA GLY A 121 14.83 -14.13 -3.81
C GLY A 121 13.71 -13.11 -4.05
N LEU A 122 13.40 -12.24 -3.08
CA LEU A 122 12.49 -11.11 -3.28
C LEU A 122 12.98 -10.14 -4.36
N PHE A 123 14.31 -10.02 -4.52
CA PHE A 123 14.96 -9.03 -5.37
C PHE A 123 15.48 -9.68 -6.66
N GLY A 124 15.30 -9.02 -7.80
CA GLY A 124 15.65 -9.59 -9.11
C GLY A 124 17.15 -9.88 -9.31
N ASP A 125 18.01 -9.16 -8.62
CA ASP A 125 19.48 -9.37 -8.58
C ASP A 125 19.91 -10.29 -7.42
N GLN A 126 18.93 -10.82 -6.68
CA GLN A 126 19.14 -11.68 -5.52
C GLN A 126 20.05 -11.05 -4.46
N ARG A 127 20.05 -9.72 -4.30
CA ARG A 127 20.91 -9.07 -3.29
C ARG A 127 20.46 -9.36 -1.86
N THR A 128 21.38 -9.19 -0.91
CA THR A 128 21.01 -8.88 0.48
C THR A 128 20.68 -7.39 0.54
N PRO A 129 19.44 -7.00 0.86
CA PRO A 129 19.09 -5.59 0.92
C PRO A 129 19.73 -4.92 2.13
N THR A 130 19.90 -3.60 2.06
CA THR A 130 20.10 -2.82 3.27
C THR A 130 18.84 -2.91 4.14
N PHE A 131 19.00 -3.26 5.40
CA PHE A 131 17.93 -3.26 6.38
C PHE A 131 17.71 -1.82 6.87
N THR A 132 16.53 -1.27 6.64
CA THR A 132 16.25 0.17 6.82
C THR A 132 15.68 0.47 8.22
N GLN A 133 14.68 -0.29 8.65
CA GLN A 133 14.06 -0.17 9.97
C GLN A 133 13.58 -1.55 10.43
N GLN A 134 13.76 -1.86 11.72
CA GLN A 134 13.29 -3.10 12.31
C GLN A 134 12.04 -2.87 13.14
N TYR A 135 11.17 -3.87 13.20
CA TYR A 135 9.90 -3.77 13.90
C TYR A 135 9.62 -5.03 14.73
N ARG A 136 8.75 -4.87 15.72
CA ARG A 136 8.12 -5.97 16.44
C ARG A 136 6.62 -5.93 16.16
N VAL A 137 6.10 -7.06 15.69
CA VAL A 137 4.69 -7.32 15.46
C VAL A 137 3.98 -7.48 16.80
N TYR A 138 2.75 -6.97 16.90
CA TYR A 138 1.90 -7.23 18.06
C TYR A 138 1.40 -8.67 18.07
N ASP A 139 1.26 -9.21 19.26
CA ASP A 139 0.56 -10.45 19.47
C ASP A 139 -0.94 -10.29 19.20
N TRP A 140 -1.66 -11.41 19.17
CA TRP A 140 -3.10 -11.45 18.98
C TRP A 140 -3.72 -12.37 20.02
N ASP A 141 -4.65 -11.82 20.77
CA ASP A 141 -5.45 -12.58 21.71
C ASP A 141 -6.71 -13.06 20.99
N TRP A 142 -6.78 -14.37 20.75
CA TRP A 142 -7.91 -15.02 20.09
C TRP A 142 -9.16 -15.13 20.97
N GLY A 143 -9.03 -15.02 22.29
CA GLY A 143 -10.15 -15.04 23.22
C GLY A 143 -11.03 -13.79 23.10
N CYS A 144 -10.41 -12.62 22.96
CA CYS A 144 -11.12 -11.36 22.65
C CYS A 144 -11.18 -11.05 21.14
N ASN A 145 -10.42 -11.78 20.31
CA ASN A 145 -10.12 -11.45 18.92
C ASN A 145 -9.60 -10.01 18.78
N CYS A 146 -8.57 -9.68 19.56
CA CYS A 146 -8.03 -8.33 19.67
C CYS A 146 -6.50 -8.29 19.76
N ARG A 147 -5.92 -7.13 19.50
CA ARG A 147 -4.46 -6.92 19.52
C ARG A 147 -3.91 -7.05 20.94
N GLY A 148 -2.88 -7.87 21.10
CA GLY A 148 -2.15 -8.04 22.36
C GLY A 148 -0.91 -7.14 22.47
N ASN A 149 0.04 -7.55 23.31
CA ASN A 149 1.32 -6.86 23.50
C ASN A 149 2.32 -7.15 22.36
N LEU A 150 3.39 -6.37 22.24
CA LEU A 150 4.46 -6.66 21.27
C LEU A 150 5.13 -8.01 21.55
N LEU A 151 5.27 -8.86 20.52
CA LEU A 151 5.91 -10.17 20.63
C LEU A 151 7.37 -10.03 21.10
N THR A 152 7.75 -10.69 22.19
CA THR A 152 9.06 -10.60 22.84
C THR A 152 10.02 -11.75 22.54
N THR A 153 9.55 -12.82 21.90
CA THR A 153 10.36 -14.00 21.57
C THR A 153 11.59 -13.63 20.74
N TRP A 154 11.44 -12.68 19.83
CA TRP A 154 12.53 -12.13 19.03
C TRP A 154 12.61 -10.62 19.20
N SER A 155 13.84 -10.09 19.15
CA SER A 155 14.07 -8.64 19.16
C SER A 155 13.49 -7.95 17.92
N VAL A 156 13.26 -8.71 16.84
CA VAL A 156 12.67 -8.30 15.57
C VAL A 156 11.74 -9.42 15.08
N THR A 157 10.55 -9.07 14.63
CA THR A 157 9.62 -10.02 13.97
C THR A 157 9.11 -9.52 12.61
N LEU A 158 9.55 -8.33 12.19
CA LEU A 158 9.31 -7.74 10.88
C LEU A 158 10.52 -6.86 10.51
N SER A 159 11.04 -7.02 9.30
CA SER A 159 12.21 -6.26 8.81
C SER A 159 11.83 -5.37 7.64
N GLY A 160 12.18 -4.09 7.72
CA GLY A 160 12.19 -3.16 6.60
C GLY A 160 13.42 -3.41 5.73
N MET A 161 13.20 -3.58 4.42
CA MET A 161 14.23 -3.89 3.44
C MET A 161 14.20 -2.84 2.35
N GLN A 162 15.36 -2.24 2.06
CA GLN A 162 15.48 -1.17 1.08
C GLN A 162 15.10 -1.66 -0.32
N THR A 163 14.27 -0.86 -0.99
CA THR A 163 13.88 -1.02 -2.39
C THR A 163 14.08 0.28 -3.16
N THR A 164 14.00 0.19 -4.49
CA THR A 164 13.74 1.35 -5.35
C THR A 164 12.23 1.38 -5.67
N PRO A 165 11.58 2.56 -5.74
CA PRO A 165 10.20 2.64 -6.23
C PRO A 165 10.07 1.93 -7.59
N LEU A 166 8.97 1.20 -7.79
CA LEU A 166 8.70 0.38 -8.99
C LEU A 166 9.55 -0.90 -9.13
N GLU A 167 10.47 -1.18 -8.20
CA GLU A 167 11.26 -2.42 -8.21
C GLU A 167 10.33 -3.63 -8.15
N VAL A 168 10.50 -4.57 -9.07
CA VAL A 168 9.71 -5.81 -9.10
C VAL A 168 10.08 -6.66 -7.89
N ILE A 169 9.08 -7.01 -7.09
CA ILE A 169 9.20 -7.92 -5.97
C ILE A 169 8.69 -9.29 -6.39
N ARG A 170 9.44 -10.32 -6.03
CA ARG A 170 9.24 -11.70 -6.46
C ARG A 170 8.94 -12.63 -5.28
N VAL A 171 8.43 -13.82 -5.56
CA VAL A 171 8.29 -14.88 -4.56
C VAL A 171 9.68 -15.31 -4.08
N PRO A 172 9.95 -15.32 -2.76
CA PRO A 172 11.13 -15.98 -2.22
C PRO A 172 11.14 -17.46 -2.62
N ASP A 173 12.20 -17.89 -3.30
CA ASP A 173 12.36 -19.27 -3.74
C ASP A 173 12.49 -20.22 -2.54
N SER A 174 11.90 -21.40 -2.63
CA SER A 174 11.93 -22.43 -1.61
C SER A 174 12.28 -23.78 -2.22
N GLY A 175 12.77 -24.72 -1.41
CA GLY A 175 12.97 -26.10 -1.86
C GLY A 175 11.66 -26.91 -1.89
N TYR A 176 10.54 -26.30 -1.47
CA TYR A 176 9.24 -26.96 -1.41
C TYR A 176 8.55 -26.96 -2.78
N ASN A 177 7.79 -28.02 -3.04
CA ASN A 177 6.88 -28.09 -4.17
C ASN A 177 5.49 -28.40 -3.62
N ILE A 178 4.62 -27.41 -3.63
CA ILE A 178 3.24 -27.51 -3.14
C ILE A 178 2.29 -28.04 -4.23
N GLY A 179 2.83 -28.76 -5.23
CA GLY A 179 2.12 -29.28 -6.38
C GLY A 179 2.38 -28.48 -7.64
N TYR A 180 2.49 -29.17 -8.78
CA TYR A 180 2.61 -28.59 -10.12
C TYR A 180 3.75 -27.57 -10.31
N GLY A 181 4.79 -27.63 -9.47
CA GLY A 181 5.96 -26.73 -9.55
C GLY A 181 5.77 -25.38 -8.87
N TYR A 182 4.70 -25.20 -8.09
CA TYR A 182 4.49 -24.00 -7.27
C TYR A 182 5.18 -24.13 -5.93
N ASP A 183 5.60 -22.99 -5.37
CA ASP A 183 6.26 -22.87 -4.09
C ASP A 183 5.29 -22.44 -2.99
N ALA A 184 4.39 -21.52 -3.32
CA ALA A 184 3.53 -20.88 -2.33
C ALA A 184 2.10 -20.63 -2.81
N LEU A 185 1.18 -20.66 -1.86
CA LEU A 185 -0.22 -20.27 -1.99
C LEU A 185 -0.40 -18.82 -1.50
N VAL A 186 -1.25 -18.04 -2.15
CA VAL A 186 -1.59 -16.67 -1.74
C VAL A 186 -2.78 -16.71 -0.79
N LEU A 187 -2.53 -16.63 0.51
CA LEU A 187 -3.58 -16.64 1.54
C LEU A 187 -4.32 -15.30 1.63
N TYR A 188 -3.62 -14.21 1.35
CA TYR A 188 -4.17 -12.86 1.41
C TYR A 188 -3.48 -11.93 0.43
N ALA A 189 -4.27 -11.10 -0.24
CA ALA A 189 -3.76 -10.01 -1.04
C ALA A 189 -4.69 -8.80 -0.93
N THR A 190 -4.09 -7.62 -0.92
CA THR A 190 -4.75 -6.34 -1.22
C THR A 190 -3.84 -5.58 -2.17
N ARG A 191 -4.22 -4.37 -2.56
CA ARG A 191 -3.33 -3.48 -3.31
C ARG A 191 -1.99 -3.20 -2.61
N GLU A 192 -1.89 -3.35 -1.28
CA GLU A 192 -0.76 -2.85 -0.48
C GLU A 192 0.04 -3.92 0.28
N ARG A 193 -0.44 -5.17 0.27
CA ARG A 193 0.17 -6.28 1.01
C ARG A 193 -0.24 -7.64 0.47
N ILE A 194 0.63 -8.62 0.66
CA ILE A 194 0.41 -10.01 0.27
C ILE A 194 0.96 -10.97 1.35
N THR A 195 0.30 -12.10 1.52
CA THR A 195 0.71 -13.19 2.41
C THR A 195 0.85 -14.48 1.62
N LEU A 196 2.04 -15.07 1.66
CA LEU A 196 2.42 -16.29 0.96
C LEU A 196 2.57 -17.44 1.95
N LYS A 197 2.06 -18.62 1.60
CA LYS A 197 2.15 -19.84 2.41
C LYS A 197 2.84 -20.94 1.63
N TYR A 198 3.90 -21.52 2.20
CA TYR A 198 4.72 -22.55 1.53
C TYR A 198 4.19 -23.98 1.76
N THR A 199 2.87 -24.09 1.90
CA THR A 199 2.09 -25.32 1.96
C THR A 199 0.74 -25.05 1.28
N ARG A 200 -0.15 -26.06 1.17
CA ARG A 200 -1.41 -25.93 0.43
C ARG A 200 -2.62 -25.59 1.30
N GLU A 201 -2.47 -25.53 2.60
CA GLU A 201 -3.56 -25.27 3.53
C GLU A 201 -3.88 -23.78 3.64
N ASP A 202 -5.17 -23.45 3.79
CA ASP A 202 -5.64 -22.08 4.01
C ASP A 202 -5.53 -21.65 5.49
N ASN A 203 -4.34 -21.78 6.07
CA ASN A 203 -4.02 -21.34 7.42
C ASN A 203 -2.50 -21.18 7.59
N VAL A 204 -2.07 -20.73 8.78
CA VAL A 204 -0.64 -20.56 9.08
C VAL A 204 -0.06 -21.64 9.99
N VAL A 205 -0.83 -22.67 10.35
CA VAL A 205 -0.52 -23.60 11.46
C VAL A 205 0.76 -24.39 11.21
N HIS A 206 0.95 -24.92 9.99
CA HIS A 206 2.11 -25.74 9.64
C HIS A 206 2.91 -25.18 8.47
N GLY A 207 4.24 -25.16 8.56
CA GLY A 207 5.12 -24.66 7.49
C GLY A 207 5.21 -23.14 7.40
N TYR A 208 6.03 -22.65 6.47
CA TYR A 208 6.41 -21.23 6.41
C TYR A 208 5.32 -20.33 5.86
N THR A 209 5.21 -19.12 6.43
CA THR A 209 4.35 -18.04 5.91
C THR A 209 5.15 -16.76 5.81
N VAL A 210 5.09 -16.07 4.68
CA VAL A 210 5.78 -14.78 4.47
C VAL A 210 4.73 -13.70 4.27
N HIS A 211 4.79 -12.66 5.10
CA HIS A 211 3.98 -11.44 4.95
C HIS A 211 4.84 -10.35 4.32
N ILE A 212 4.31 -9.66 3.31
CA ILE A 212 4.98 -8.56 2.62
C ILE A 212 4.04 -7.35 2.62
N GLU A 213 4.51 -6.24 3.20
CA GLU A 213 3.81 -4.96 3.25
C GLU A 213 4.50 -3.91 2.36
N ASN A 214 3.75 -2.86 2.02
CA ASN A 214 4.20 -1.73 1.20
C ASN A 214 4.59 -2.11 -0.24
N ILE A 215 3.86 -3.09 -0.78
CA ILE A 215 3.96 -3.58 -2.15
C ILE A 215 2.70 -3.20 -2.92
N CYS A 216 2.82 -2.85 -4.19
CA CYS A 216 1.71 -2.86 -5.14
C CYS A 216 1.58 -4.28 -5.68
N VAL A 217 0.63 -5.06 -5.16
CA VAL A 217 0.40 -6.43 -5.66
C VAL A 217 -0.02 -6.37 -7.12
N GLU A 218 0.50 -7.32 -7.91
CA GLU A 218 0.21 -7.40 -9.34
C GLU A 218 -1.31 -7.51 -9.57
N PRO A 219 -1.92 -6.64 -10.42
CA PRO A 219 -3.37 -6.54 -10.55
C PRO A 219 -4.09 -7.84 -10.92
N SER A 220 -3.53 -8.66 -11.82
CA SER A 220 -4.14 -9.94 -12.21
C SER A 220 -4.04 -11.00 -11.11
N LEU A 221 -2.96 -10.99 -10.32
CA LEU A 221 -2.84 -11.83 -9.12
C LEU A 221 -3.86 -11.42 -8.05
N LEU A 222 -3.99 -10.12 -7.81
CA LEU A 222 -4.98 -9.58 -6.85
C LEU A 222 -6.41 -9.94 -7.29
N ALA A 223 -6.74 -9.74 -8.57
CA ALA A 223 -8.06 -10.08 -9.10
C ALA A 223 -8.36 -11.58 -8.96
N LEU A 224 -7.39 -12.45 -9.24
CA LEU A 224 -7.53 -13.89 -9.06
C LEU A 224 -7.73 -14.26 -7.58
N TYR A 225 -6.98 -13.63 -6.67
CA TYR A 225 -7.18 -13.80 -5.24
C TYR A 225 -8.59 -13.39 -4.81
N GLU A 226 -9.05 -12.21 -5.22
CA GLU A 226 -10.38 -11.70 -4.84
C GLU A 226 -11.51 -12.59 -5.37
N GLN A 227 -11.39 -13.07 -6.61
CA GLN A 227 -12.34 -14.02 -7.21
C GLN A 227 -12.50 -15.26 -6.33
N TRP A 228 -11.38 -15.90 -5.98
CA TRP A 228 -11.41 -17.14 -5.20
C TRP A 228 -11.74 -16.90 -3.72
N ASN A 229 -11.36 -15.75 -3.18
CA ASN A 229 -11.74 -15.34 -1.84
C ASN A 229 -13.25 -15.17 -1.71
N THR A 230 -13.90 -14.52 -2.68
CA THR A 230 -15.37 -14.39 -2.72
C THR A 230 -16.07 -15.72 -3.04
N ALA A 231 -15.42 -16.63 -3.77
CA ALA A 231 -15.94 -17.95 -4.09
C ALA A 231 -15.81 -18.99 -2.96
N GLY A 232 -15.40 -18.58 -1.74
CA GLY A 232 -15.33 -19.46 -0.58
C GLY A 232 -13.98 -20.18 -0.39
N ARG A 233 -12.92 -19.74 -1.10
CA ARG A 233 -11.51 -20.11 -0.83
C ARG A 233 -11.17 -21.59 -0.95
N THR A 234 -11.98 -22.39 -1.63
CA THR A 234 -11.69 -23.82 -1.90
C THR A 234 -10.52 -24.02 -2.88
N SER A 235 -10.20 -22.98 -3.64
CA SER A 235 -8.94 -22.82 -4.36
C SER A 235 -8.37 -21.45 -4.04
N LEU A 236 -7.05 -21.29 -4.16
CA LEU A 236 -6.38 -19.99 -4.00
C LEU A 236 -5.27 -19.86 -5.06
N PRO A 237 -4.85 -18.63 -5.40
CA PRO A 237 -3.74 -18.43 -6.33
C PRO A 237 -2.48 -19.09 -5.82
N ALA A 238 -1.71 -19.69 -6.71
CA ALA A 238 -0.41 -20.26 -6.40
C ALA A 238 0.68 -19.65 -7.28
N VAL A 239 1.86 -19.56 -6.71
CA VAL A 239 3.00 -18.83 -7.26
C VAL A 239 4.29 -19.63 -7.14
N MET A 240 5.12 -19.55 -8.18
CA MET A 240 6.41 -20.24 -8.28
C MET A 240 7.53 -19.39 -7.68
N GLY A 241 8.60 -20.03 -7.21
CA GLY A 241 9.83 -19.34 -6.82
C GLY A 241 10.30 -18.35 -7.90
N GLY A 242 10.64 -17.12 -7.49
CA GLY A 242 11.09 -16.06 -8.39
C GLY A 242 10.01 -15.42 -9.28
N GLN A 243 8.75 -15.89 -9.23
CA GLN A 243 7.65 -15.27 -9.97
C GLN A 243 7.40 -13.84 -9.46
N PRO A 244 7.24 -12.83 -10.34
CA PRO A 244 6.84 -11.50 -9.91
C PRO A 244 5.48 -11.54 -9.22
N ILE A 245 5.32 -10.81 -8.11
CA ILE A 245 4.05 -10.71 -7.36
C ILE A 245 3.60 -9.27 -7.16
N GLY A 246 4.43 -8.30 -7.53
CA GLY A 246 4.11 -6.89 -7.43
C GLY A 246 5.33 -6.01 -7.58
N ARG A 247 5.18 -4.73 -7.24
CA ARG A 247 6.28 -3.76 -7.22
C ARG A 247 6.36 -3.03 -5.88
N ALA A 248 7.56 -2.64 -5.47
CA ALA A 248 7.73 -1.77 -4.32
C ALA A 248 7.05 -0.41 -4.55
N ARG A 249 6.25 0.04 -3.58
CA ARG A 249 5.56 1.34 -3.64
C ARG A 249 6.50 2.51 -3.37
N GLY A 250 7.61 2.25 -2.70
CA GLY A 250 8.56 3.26 -2.27
C GLY A 250 9.95 2.67 -2.04
N SER A 251 10.68 3.27 -1.10
CA SER A 251 12.07 2.90 -0.81
C SER A 251 12.25 1.77 0.20
N GLU A 252 11.16 1.19 0.71
CA GLU A 252 11.17 0.09 1.69
C GLU A 252 9.97 -0.83 1.46
N ILE A 253 10.19 -2.15 1.45
CA ILE A 253 9.15 -3.14 1.74
C ILE A 253 9.36 -3.69 3.16
N ARG A 254 8.32 -4.24 3.78
CA ARG A 254 8.45 -4.85 5.12
C ARG A 254 8.07 -6.31 5.06
N VAL A 255 8.93 -7.16 5.61
CA VAL A 255 8.81 -8.62 5.48
C VAL A 255 8.86 -9.28 6.85
N ALA A 256 7.84 -10.06 7.15
CA ALA A 256 7.77 -10.92 8.33
C ALA A 256 7.66 -12.37 7.87
N ILE A 257 8.24 -13.28 8.64
CA ILE A 257 8.16 -14.71 8.38
C ILE A 257 7.64 -15.44 9.62
N ARG A 258 6.81 -16.45 9.38
CA ARG A 258 6.38 -17.40 10.39
C ARG A 258 6.87 -18.79 10.06
N ASP A 259 7.14 -19.55 11.12
CA ASP A 259 7.38 -20.98 11.09
C ASP A 259 6.34 -21.66 12.00
N ASN A 260 5.52 -22.54 11.42
CA ASN A 260 4.44 -23.24 12.13
C ASN A 260 3.59 -22.29 13.01
N GLY A 261 3.13 -21.20 12.39
CA GLY A 261 2.31 -20.19 13.04
C GLY A 261 3.05 -19.19 13.93
N THR A 262 4.33 -19.40 14.25
CA THR A 262 5.09 -18.50 15.14
C THR A 262 5.91 -17.50 14.33
N PHE A 263 5.84 -16.21 14.65
CA PHE A 263 6.74 -15.22 14.02
C PHE A 263 8.20 -15.47 14.40
N MET A 264 9.07 -15.38 13.40
CA MET A 264 10.52 -15.56 13.53
C MET A 264 11.25 -14.25 13.26
N ASP A 265 12.55 -14.21 13.56
CA ASP A 265 13.41 -13.09 13.17
C ASP A 265 13.78 -13.18 11.69
N PRO A 266 13.29 -12.28 10.81
CA PRO A 266 13.55 -12.35 9.37
C PRO A 266 15.02 -12.06 8.99
N ARG A 267 15.86 -11.69 9.96
CA ARG A 267 17.30 -11.44 9.77
C ARG A 267 18.15 -12.69 9.91
N SER A 268 17.59 -13.83 10.34
CA SER A 268 18.38 -15.05 10.57
C SER A 268 19.11 -15.48 9.30
N ARG A 269 20.44 -15.36 9.32
CA ARG A 269 21.28 -15.67 8.16
C ARG A 269 21.15 -17.13 7.72
N LYS A 270 21.23 -18.05 8.69
CA LYS A 270 21.21 -19.49 8.42
C LYS A 270 19.90 -19.98 7.81
N ASP A 271 18.79 -19.33 8.16
CA ASP A 271 17.45 -19.81 7.81
C ASP A 271 16.99 -19.20 6.47
N TRP A 272 17.10 -17.88 6.32
CA TRP A 272 16.44 -17.15 5.22
C TRP A 272 17.41 -16.51 4.21
N TRP A 273 18.71 -16.52 4.50
CA TRP A 273 19.74 -15.80 3.73
C TRP A 273 20.97 -16.66 3.48
N ARG A 274 20.77 -17.92 3.09
CA ARG A 274 21.89 -18.85 2.89
C ARG A 274 22.82 -18.34 1.78
N GLY A 275 24.12 -18.46 2.03
CA GLY A 275 25.16 -17.95 1.13
C GLY A 275 25.37 -16.43 1.16
N ARG A 276 24.82 -15.73 2.16
CA ARG A 276 24.94 -14.27 2.35
C ARG A 276 25.60 -13.89 3.67
#